data_AF-A0A9E2AGW4-F1
#
_entry.id   AF-A0A9E2AGW4-F1
#
_cell.length_a   1.000
_cell.length_b   1.000
_cell.length_c   1.000
_cell.angle_alpha   90.00
_cell.angle_beta   90.00
_cell.angle_gamma   90.00
#
_symmetry.space_group_name_H-M   'P 1'
#
loop_
_entity.id
_entity.type
_entity.pdbx_description
1 polymer ?
#
loop_
_entity_poly.entity_id
_entity_poly.type
_entity_poly.pdbx_seq_one_letter_code
_entity_poly.pdbx_strand_id
1 'polypeptide(L)'
;MSSVKNDRRTIFGWTMYDWANSAYSTTIAGAILPAYFADSIVPEGGYEVFGWSLSGESLWGLVVGFGAFFLFLVTPVLGAIADFSASKKRFLVFFAYGGAVFT
;
A
#
# COMPACT_ATOMS: atom_id res chain seq x y z
N MET A 1 9.41 -11.36 -27.36
CA MET A 1 10.67 -11.38 -26.61
C MET A 1 10.48 -12.33 -25.44
N SER A 2 10.84 -13.60 -25.60
CA SER A 2 10.71 -14.60 -24.53
C SER A 2 11.63 -14.19 -23.38
N SER A 3 11.07 -13.84 -22.22
CA SER A 3 11.84 -13.62 -21.00
C SER A 3 12.70 -14.86 -20.75
N VAL A 4 14.02 -14.71 -20.71
CA VAL A 4 14.92 -15.78 -20.31
C VAL A 4 14.52 -16.18 -18.88
N LYS A 5 14.05 -17.41 -18.71
CA LYS A 5 13.72 -17.95 -17.40
C LYS A 5 15.00 -17.99 -16.56
N ASN A 6 14.92 -17.61 -15.28
CA ASN A 6 16.06 -17.56 -14.33
C ASN A 6 17.20 -16.59 -14.71
N ASP A 7 16.88 -15.45 -15.32
CA ASP A 7 17.86 -14.38 -15.46
C ASP A 7 18.22 -13.78 -14.09
N ARG A 8 19.51 -13.82 -13.72
CA ARG A 8 20.03 -13.31 -12.45
C ARG A 8 19.74 -11.83 -12.24
N ARG A 9 19.78 -11.01 -13.31
CA ARG A 9 19.51 -9.58 -13.21
C ARG A 9 18.04 -9.31 -12.87
N THR A 10 17.15 -10.04 -13.53
CA THR A 10 15.70 -9.96 -13.26
C THR A 10 15.38 -10.38 -11.83
N ILE A 11 15.93 -11.51 -11.35
CA ILE A 11 15.74 -11.97 -9.96
C ILE A 11 16.22 -10.91 -8.97
N PHE A 12 17.46 -10.42 -9.14
CA PHE A 12 18.01 -9.40 -8.26
C PHE A 12 17.15 -8.12 -8.24
N GLY A 13 16.65 -7.68 -9.40
CA GLY A 13 15.77 -6.52 -9.48
C GLY A 13 14.47 -6.68 -8.69
N TRP A 14 13.82 -7.84 -8.81
CA TRP A 14 12.60 -8.13 -8.04
C TRP A 14 12.89 -8.28 -6.53
N THR A 15 14.02 -8.89 -6.16
CA THR A 15 14.42 -9.00 -4.74
C THR A 15 14.72 -7.64 -4.12
N MET A 16 15.41 -6.75 -4.83
CA MET A 16 15.66 -5.39 -4.33
C MET A 16 14.38 -4.57 -4.21
N TYR A 17 13.44 -4.74 -5.15
CA TYR A 17 12.13 -4.10 -5.07
C TYR A 17 11.37 -4.57 -3.82
N ASP A 18 11.32 -5.89 -3.57
CA ASP A 18 10.63 -6.48 -2.43
C ASP A 18 11.25 -6.06 -1.09
N TRP A 19 12.58 -5.98 -1.04
CA TRP A 19 13.34 -5.48 0.11
C TRP A 19 12.98 -4.02 0.43
N ALA A 20 13.02 -3.14 -0.57
CA ALA A 20 12.68 -1.73 -0.40
C ALA A 20 11.21 -1.53 0.02
N ASN A 21 10.30 -2.29 -0.59
CA ASN A 21 8.87 -2.22 -0.27
C ASN A 21 8.58 -2.66 1.17
N SER A 22 9.27 -3.70 1.65
CA SER A 22 9.11 -4.20 3.03
C SER A 22 9.64 -3.20 4.06
N ALA A 23 10.78 -2.55 3.78
CA ALA A 23 11.33 -1.49 4.62
C ALA A 23 10.37 -0.28 4.70
N TYR A 24 9.85 0.17 3.56
CA TYR A 24 8.85 1.24 3.51
C TYR A 24 7.58 0.89 4.31
N SER A 25 7.03 -0.31 4.08
CA SER A 25 5.78 -0.73 4.73
C SER A 25 5.91 -0.78 6.25
N THR A 26 7.06 -1.19 6.77
CA THR A 26 7.27 -1.31 8.22
C THR A 26 7.54 0.06 8.86
N THR A 27 8.43 0.86 8.27
CA THR A 27 8.86 2.12 8.89
C THR A 27 7.92 3.28 8.59
N ILE A 28 7.63 3.54 7.32
CA ILE A 28 6.80 4.68 6.94
C ILE A 28 5.34 4.37 7.21
N ALA A 29 4.80 3.32 6.60
CA ALA A 29 3.37 3.01 6.69
C ALA A 29 2.97 2.47 8.07
N GLY A 30 3.84 1.70 8.72
CA GLY A 30 3.55 1.04 10.00
C GLY A 30 3.86 1.87 11.25
N ALA A 31 4.89 2.72 11.22
CA ALA A 31 5.33 3.44 12.42
C ALA A 31 5.15 4.97 12.32
N ILE A 32 5.56 5.58 11.21
CA ILE A 32 5.59 7.05 11.09
C ILE A 32 4.22 7.63 10.75
N LEU A 33 3.54 7.12 9.72
CA LEU A 33 2.24 7.65 9.29
C LEU A 33 1.14 7.57 10.35
N PRO A 34 0.97 6.46 11.11
CA PRO A 34 -0.06 6.38 12.15
C PRO A 34 0.16 7.42 13.25
N ALA A 35 1.41 7.58 13.71
CA ALA A 35 1.78 8.55 14.74
C ALA A 35 1.56 9.99 14.23
N TYR A 36 2.01 10.29 13.02
CA TYR A 36 1.77 11.60 12.40
C TYR A 36 0.28 11.92 12.27
N PHE A 37 -0.53 10.94 11.85
CA PHE A 37 -1.97 11.12 11.72
C PHE A 37 -2.64 11.38 13.06
N ALA A 38 -2.30 10.58 14.09
CA ALA A 38 -2.87 10.72 15.41
C ALA A 38 -2.48 12.05 16.09
N ASP A 39 -1.23 12.49 15.94
CA ASP A 39 -0.70 13.65 16.66
C ASP A 39 -0.87 14.98 15.93
N SER A 40 -0.79 14.98 14.59
CA SER A 40 -0.76 16.22 13.79
C SER A 40 -2.06 16.52 13.06
N ILE A 41 -2.90 15.51 12.79
CA ILE A 41 -4.14 15.67 12.00
C ILE A 41 -5.38 15.61 12.91
N VAL A 42 -5.33 14.79 13.96
CA VAL A 42 -6.44 14.59 14.88
C VAL A 42 -6.23 15.44 16.15
N PRO A 43 -7.20 16.29 16.53
CA PRO A 43 -7.09 17.07 17.76
C PRO A 43 -7.14 16.16 19.00
N GLU A 44 -6.59 16.64 20.13
CA GLU A 44 -6.48 15.86 21.39
C GLU A 44 -7.83 15.30 21.91
N GLY A 45 -8.96 15.94 21.56
CA GLY A 45 -10.31 15.48 21.90
C GLY A 45 -10.91 14.43 20.97
N GLY A 46 -10.17 14.02 19.93
CA GLY A 46 -10.65 13.14 18.87
C GLY A 46 -11.61 13.82 17.89
N TYR A 47 -12.09 13.06 16.91
CA TYR A 47 -13.20 13.49 16.07
C TYR A 47 -14.49 12.79 16.50
N GLU A 48 -15.58 13.53 16.56
CA GLU A 48 -16.91 12.93 16.69
C GLU A 48 -17.36 12.40 15.33
N VAL A 49 -17.58 11.09 15.27
CA VAL A 49 -18.07 10.40 14.08
C VAL A 49 -19.28 9.58 14.49
N PHE A 50 -20.43 9.83 13.85
CA PHE A 50 -21.73 9.20 14.18
C PHE A 50 -22.15 9.30 15.66
N GLY A 51 -21.72 10.34 16.37
CA GLY A 51 -22.02 10.55 17.80
C GLY A 51 -21.09 9.83 18.77
N TRP A 52 -19.99 9.25 18.28
CA TRP A 52 -18.93 8.62 19.07
C TRP A 52 -17.65 9.43 18.94
N SER A 53 -16.98 9.76 20.05
CA SER A 53 -15.64 10.35 20.00
C SER A 53 -14.62 9.25 19.72
N LEU A 54 -13.92 9.37 18.59
CA LEU A 54 -12.89 8.43 18.16
C LEU A 54 -11.51 9.07 18.32
N SER A 55 -10.58 8.34 18.95
CA SER A 55 -9.17 8.71 19.02
C SER A 55 -8.51 8.65 17.63
N GLY A 56 -7.40 9.38 17.46
CA GLY A 56 -6.68 9.39 16.18
C GLY A 56 -6.18 8.01 15.74
N GLU A 57 -5.77 7.18 16.70
CA GLU A 57 -5.38 5.78 16.46
C GLU A 57 -6.55 4.94 15.92
N SER A 58 -7.75 5.11 16.49
CA SER A 58 -8.95 4.38 16.07
C SER A 58 -9.37 4.78 14.66
N LEU A 59 -9.32 6.08 14.36
CA LEU A 59 -9.60 6.62 13.03
C LEU A 59 -8.60 6.11 11.99
N TRP A 60 -7.32 6.09 12.33
CA TRP A 60 -6.30 5.52 11.46
C TRP A 60 -6.56 4.05 11.15
N GLY A 61 -6.87 3.25 12.19
CA GLY A 61 -7.22 1.85 12.04
C GLY A 61 -8.45 1.64 11.14
N LEU A 62 -9.47 2.50 11.26
CA LEU A 62 -10.64 2.47 10.39
C LEU A 62 -10.28 2.79 8.93
N VAL A 63 -9.52 3.85 8.69
CA VAL A 63 -9.10 4.26 7.33
C VAL A 63 -8.31 3.14 6.64
N VAL A 64 -7.31 2.59 7.33
CA VAL A 64 -6.51 1.48 6.81
C VAL A 64 -7.36 0.23 6.61
N GLY A 65 -8.26 -0.08 7.54
CA GLY A 65 -9.17 -1.23 7.46
C GLY A 65 -10.12 -1.14 6.26
N PHE A 66 -10.74 0.02 6.04
CA PHE A 66 -11.58 0.25 4.85
C PHE A 66 -10.78 0.16 3.56
N GLY A 67 -9.56 0.71 3.54
CA GLY A 67 -8.64 0.59 2.40
C GLY A 67 -8.29 -0.88 2.10
N ALA A 68 -7.96 -1.66 3.13
CA ALA A 68 -7.66 -3.08 3.01
C ALA A 68 -8.87 -3.89 2.51
N PHE A 69 -10.07 -3.58 3.01
CA PHE A 69 -11.30 -4.21 2.53
C PHE A 69 -11.57 -3.90 1.05
N PHE A 70 -11.38 -2.65 0.63
CA PHE A 70 -11.50 -2.29 -0.78
C PHE A 70 -10.45 -3.01 -1.65
N LEU A 71 -9.19 -3.06 -1.19
CA LEU A 71 -8.15 -3.82 -1.86
C LEU A 71 -8.49 -5.31 -1.96
N PHE A 72 -9.05 -5.90 -0.92
CA PHE A 72 -9.49 -7.31 -0.93
C PHE A 72 -10.50 -7.60 -2.05
N LEU A 73 -11.41 -6.67 -2.36
CA LEU A 73 -12.36 -6.83 -3.45
C LEU A 73 -11.73 -6.66 -4.84
N VAL A 74 -10.80 -5.72 -4.97
CA VAL A 74 -10.26 -5.31 -6.28
C VAL A 74 -9.04 -6.13 -6.70
N THR A 75 -8.18 -6.53 -5.76
CA THR A 75 -6.95 -7.29 -6.01
C THR A 75 -7.14 -8.61 -6.74
N PRO A 76 -8.17 -9.46 -6.49
CA PRO A 76 -8.34 -10.70 -7.27
C PRO A 76 -8.61 -10.43 -8.75
N VAL A 77 -9.37 -9.38 -9.06
CA VAL A 77 -9.68 -9.00 -10.45
C VAL A 77 -8.44 -8.44 -11.14
N LEU A 78 -7.73 -7.51 -10.50
CA LEU A 78 -6.50 -6.94 -11.05
C LEU A 78 -5.39 -7.98 -11.19
N GLY A 79 -5.27 -8.88 -10.21
CA GLY A 79 -4.30 -9.99 -10.23
C GLY A 79 -4.57 -10.93 -11.39
N ALA A 80 -5.82 -11.34 -11.59
CA ALA A 80 -6.21 -12.15 -12.74
C ALA A 80 -5.84 -11.47 -14.06
N ILE A 81 -6.18 -10.18 -14.23
CA ILE A 81 -5.84 -9.43 -15.45
C ILE A 81 -4.32 -9.39 -15.67
N ALA A 82 -3.54 -9.13 -14.62
CA ALA A 82 -2.08 -9.06 -14.71
C ALA A 82 -1.43 -10.40 -15.06
N ASP A 83 -2.00 -11.51 -14.59
CA ASP A 83 -1.55 -12.87 -14.91
C ASP A 83 -1.89 -13.26 -16.34
N PHE A 84 -3.13 -13.05 -16.80
CA PHE A 84 -3.56 -13.40 -18.16
C PHE A 84 -2.85 -12.56 -19.24
N SER A 85 -2.53 -11.31 -18.96
CA SER A 85 -1.89 -10.39 -19.91
C SER A 85 -0.36 -10.40 -19.89
N ALA A 86 0.25 -11.22 -19.01
CA ALA A 86 1.69 -11.25 -18.75
C ALA A 86 2.31 -9.85 -18.51
N SER A 87 1.52 -8.90 -17.94
CA SER A 87 1.89 -7.49 -17.85
C SER A 87 2.31 -7.05 -16.45
N LYS A 88 2.77 -7.98 -15.59
CA LYS A 88 3.14 -7.73 -14.18
C LYS A 88 4.03 -6.50 -14.00
N LYS A 89 5.05 -6.32 -14.85
CA LYS A 89 5.95 -5.15 -14.79
C LYS A 89 5.24 -3.83 -15.11
N ARG A 90 4.27 -3.82 -16.04
CA ARG A 90 3.50 -2.61 -16.38
C ARG A 90 2.54 -2.24 -15.26
N PHE A 91 1.90 -3.23 -14.64
CA PHE A 91 1.06 -3.03 -13.46
C PHE A 91 1.87 -2.45 -12.29
N LEU A 92 3.04 -3.03 -12.01
CA LEU A 92 3.97 -2.54 -10.99
C LEU A 92 4.29 -1.05 -11.20
N VAL A 93 4.70 -0.68 -12.41
CA VAL A 93 5.05 0.69 -12.78
C VAL A 93 3.86 1.63 -12.60
N PHE A 94 2.68 1.25 -13.08
CA PHE A 94 1.47 2.05 -12.97
C PHE A 94 1.11 2.36 -11.51
N PHE A 95 1.07 1.33 -10.65
CA PHE A 95 0.74 1.52 -9.24
C PHE A 95 1.83 2.24 -8.45
N ALA A 96 3.11 1.97 -8.74
CA ALA A 96 4.21 2.65 -8.07
C ALA A 96 4.21 4.16 -8.35
N TYR A 97 4.08 4.56 -9.63
CA TYR A 97 4.02 5.98 -9.97
C TYR A 97 2.70 6.62 -9.54
N GLY A 98 1.58 5.92 -9.66
CA GLY A 98 0.28 6.41 -9.18
C GLY A 98 0.29 6.69 -7.67
N GLY A 99 0.86 5.76 -6.88
CA GLY A 99 1.04 5.94 -5.44
C GLY A 99 1.97 7.11 -5.11
N ALA A 100 3.10 7.22 -5.81
CA ALA A 100 4.08 8.28 -5.60
C ALA A 100 3.57 9.70 -5.95
N VAL A 101 2.55 9.82 -6.80
CA VAL A 101 1.91 11.11 -7.09
C VAL A 101 0.89 11.48 -6.03
N PHE A 102 0.25 10.47 -5.41
CA PHE A 102 -0.79 10.69 -4.40
C PHE A 102 -0.22 10.84 -2.99
N THR A 103 0.98 10.33 -2.74
CA THR A 103 1.72 10.43 -1.46
C THR A 103 2.59 11.68 -1.46
#